data_AF-Q45186-F1
#
_entry.id   AF-Q45186-F1
#
_cell.length_a   1.000
_cell.length_b   1.000
_cell.length_c   1.000
_cell.angle_alpha   90.00
_cell.angle_beta   90.00
_cell.angle_gamma   90.00
#
_symmetry.space_group_name_H-M   'P 1'
#
loop_
_entity.id
_entity.type
_entity.pdbx_description
1 polymer ?
#
loop_
_entity_poly.entity_id
_entity_poly.type
_entity_poly.pdbx_seq_one_letter_code
_entity_poly.pdbx_strand_id
1 'polypeptide(L)'
;VSSLDEKNSVSVDLPGEMKVLVSKEKDKDGKYSLEATVDKLELIGTSDKNNGSGVLEGVKADKSKAKLTIADDLSQTKFEIFKEDGKTLVSKKVTLKDKSSTEEKFNDKGKLSEKVVTRANGTRLEYTEIPTDGSGKAKGV
;
A
#
# COMPACT_ATOMS: atom_id res chain seq x y z
N VAL A 1 12.63 -15.15 10.85
CA VAL A 1 12.39 -15.23 9.39
C VAL A 1 13.69 -14.90 8.70
N SER A 2 14.17 -15.76 7.80
CA SER A 2 15.35 -15.45 7.00
C SER A 2 14.98 -14.37 5.99
N SER A 3 15.81 -13.33 5.83
CA SER A 3 15.58 -12.28 4.83
C SER A 3 15.56 -12.86 3.41
N LEU A 4 14.69 -12.34 2.54
CA LEU A 4 14.66 -12.75 1.14
C LEU A 4 15.78 -12.04 0.37
N ASP A 5 16.39 -12.77 -0.56
CA ASP A 5 17.44 -12.28 -1.45
C ASP A 5 17.23 -12.82 -2.88
N GLU A 6 17.94 -12.27 -3.87
CA GLU A 6 17.76 -12.65 -5.28
C GLU A 6 17.98 -14.15 -5.55
N LYS A 7 18.73 -14.86 -4.69
CA LYS A 7 18.96 -16.29 -4.85
C LYS A 7 17.76 -17.12 -4.41
N ASN A 8 17.02 -16.68 -3.39
CA ASN A 8 15.91 -17.43 -2.79
C ASN A 8 14.51 -16.89 -3.12
N SER A 9 14.43 -15.78 -3.86
CA SER A 9 13.16 -15.10 -4.18
C SER A 9 12.98 -14.77 -5.67
N VAL A 10 11.75 -14.41 -6.03
CA VAL A 10 11.36 -13.89 -7.33
C VAL A 10 10.84 -12.48 -7.13
N SER A 11 11.34 -11.53 -7.93
CA SER A 11 10.84 -10.15 -7.91
C SER A 11 9.63 -10.01 -8.85
N VAL A 12 8.58 -9.37 -8.35
CA VAL A 12 7.35 -9.09 -9.09
C VAL A 12 7.10 -7.59 -9.08
N ASP A 13 6.92 -7.01 -10.26
CA ASP A 13 6.55 -5.61 -10.44
C ASP A 13 5.06 -5.39 -10.14
N LEU A 14 4.76 -4.32 -9.41
CA LEU A 14 3.41 -3.99 -8.95
C LEU A 14 2.98 -2.58 -9.43
N PRO A 15 1.66 -2.34 -9.51
CA PRO A 15 1.13 -0.98 -9.67
C PRO A 15 1.72 0.02 -8.68
N GLY A 16 2.16 1.18 -9.19
CA GLY A 16 2.78 2.24 -8.38
C GLY A 16 4.30 2.18 -8.26
N GLU A 17 4.96 1.52 -9.23
CA GLU A 17 6.44 1.40 -9.30
C GLU A 17 7.03 0.67 -8.07
N MET A 18 6.20 -0.15 -7.43
CA MET A 18 6.59 -0.99 -6.30
C MET A 18 7.05 -2.36 -6.79
N LYS A 19 7.94 -2.98 -6.02
CA LYS A 19 8.35 -4.37 -6.22
C LYS A 19 8.10 -5.16 -4.96
N VAL A 20 7.70 -6.42 -5.13
CA VAL A 20 7.62 -7.41 -4.05
C VAL A 20 8.52 -8.59 -4.38
N LEU A 21 9.26 -9.06 -3.38
CA LEU A 21 9.99 -10.31 -3.41
C LEU A 21 9.11 -11.42 -2.85
N VAL A 22 9.06 -12.53 -3.56
CA VAL A 22 8.29 -13.72 -3.20
C VAL A 22 9.25 -14.89 -3.03
N SER A 23 9.17 -15.62 -1.93
CA SER A 23 10.02 -16.81 -1.75
C SER A 23 9.78 -17.84 -2.85
N LYS A 24 10.84 -18.55 -3.28
CA LYS A 24 10.71 -19.66 -4.25
C LYS A 24 10.03 -20.88 -3.65
N GLU A 25 10.22 -21.08 -2.35
CA GLU A 25 9.70 -22.20 -1.60
C GLU A 25 8.69 -21.74 -0.53
N LYS A 26 7.86 -22.69 -0.11
CA LYS A 26 6.92 -22.47 1.00
C LYS A 26 7.66 -22.58 2.33
N ASP A 27 7.22 -21.79 3.30
CA ASP A 27 7.63 -21.87 4.68
C ASP A 27 7.07 -23.14 5.37
N LYS A 28 7.41 -23.29 6.65
CA LYS A 28 6.94 -24.40 7.49
C LYS A 28 5.42 -24.50 7.62
N ASP A 29 4.70 -23.41 7.36
CA ASP A 29 3.24 -23.32 7.44
C ASP A 29 2.60 -23.50 6.05
N GLY A 30 3.39 -23.81 5.03
CA GLY A 30 2.92 -24.09 3.67
C GLY A 30 2.64 -22.85 2.82
N LYS A 31 3.16 -21.68 3.23
CA LYS A 31 2.91 -20.38 2.60
C LYS A 31 4.18 -19.77 2.00
N TYR A 32 4.02 -18.90 1.02
CA TYR A 32 5.12 -18.11 0.46
C TYR A 32 5.39 -16.89 1.34
N SER A 33 6.66 -16.60 1.61
CA SER A 33 7.06 -15.36 2.26
C SER A 33 7.09 -14.21 1.26
N LEU A 34 6.65 -13.04 1.68
CA LEU A 34 6.61 -11.81 0.89
C LEU A 34 7.42 -10.73 1.59
N GLU A 35 8.20 -9.97 0.82
CA GLU A 35 8.97 -8.83 1.30
C GLU A 35 8.91 -7.67 0.30
N ALA A 36 8.64 -6.46 0.77
CA ALA A 36 8.64 -5.26 -0.07
C ALA A 36 9.19 -4.08 0.71
N THR A 37 9.85 -3.16 0.01
CA THR A 37 10.30 -1.89 0.60
C THR A 37 9.50 -0.74 -0.02
N VAL A 38 8.79 0.02 0.83
CA VAL A 38 8.03 1.20 0.43
C VAL A 38 8.50 2.38 1.27
N ASP A 39 8.97 3.47 0.66
CA ASP A 39 9.48 4.66 1.37
C ASP A 39 10.54 4.35 2.46
N LYS A 40 11.46 3.42 2.16
CA LYS A 40 12.49 2.91 3.10
C LYS A 40 11.92 2.14 4.31
N LEU A 41 10.65 1.78 4.28
CA LEU A 41 10.03 0.88 5.24
C LEU A 41 9.97 -0.52 4.66
N GLU A 42 10.58 -1.48 5.36
CA GLU A 42 10.45 -2.89 5.06
C GLU A 42 9.09 -3.40 5.53
N LEU A 43 8.40 -4.10 4.63
CA LEU A 43 7.11 -4.74 4.86
C LEU A 43 7.30 -6.23 4.62
N ILE A 44 6.79 -7.03 5.54
CA ILE A 44 6.87 -8.50 5.45
C ILE A 44 5.48 -9.11 5.55
N GLY A 45 5.28 -10.25 4.89
CA GLY A 45 4.01 -10.94 4.91
C GLY A 45 4.15 -12.41 4.49
N THR A 46 3.04 -13.13 4.53
CA THR A 46 2.94 -14.47 3.94
C THR A 46 1.69 -14.58 3.07
N SER A 47 1.75 -15.45 2.07
CA SER A 47 0.65 -15.66 1.12
C SER A 47 0.53 -17.13 0.73
N ASP A 48 -0.70 -17.57 0.48
CA ASP A 48 -0.94 -18.90 -0.08
C ASP A 48 -0.51 -19.00 -1.55
N LYS A 49 -0.32 -17.85 -2.21
CA LYS A 49 0.01 -17.72 -3.64
C LYS A 49 1.47 -17.29 -3.83
N ASN A 50 2.07 -17.75 -4.91
CA ASN A 50 3.46 -17.45 -5.28
C ASN A 50 3.60 -16.32 -6.31
N ASN A 51 2.51 -15.62 -6.65
CA ASN A 51 2.50 -14.58 -7.68
C ASN A 51 2.79 -13.18 -7.12
N GLY A 52 3.01 -13.05 -5.81
CA GLY A 52 3.24 -11.77 -5.13
C GLY A 52 1.98 -11.11 -4.58
N SER A 53 0.79 -11.67 -4.78
CA SER A 53 -0.42 -11.18 -4.12
C SER A 53 -0.42 -11.53 -2.63
N GLY A 54 -1.08 -10.70 -1.84
CA GLY A 54 -1.18 -10.91 -0.40
C GLY A 54 -1.16 -9.62 0.40
N VAL A 55 -0.86 -9.77 1.68
CA VAL A 55 -0.80 -8.66 2.63
C VAL A 55 0.58 -8.65 3.28
N LEU A 56 1.22 -7.49 3.26
CA LEU A 56 2.48 -7.23 3.95
C LEU A 56 2.26 -6.13 4.98
N GLU A 57 2.90 -6.27 6.13
CA GLU A 57 2.77 -5.33 7.25
C GLU A 57 4.16 -4.90 7.71
N GLY A 58 4.25 -3.69 8.26
CA GLY A 58 5.47 -3.15 8.84
C GLY A 58 5.16 -2.06 9.86
N VAL A 59 6.17 -1.64 10.60
CA VAL A 59 6.05 -0.62 11.65
C VAL A 59 7.10 0.45 11.42
N LYS A 60 6.66 1.70 11.32
CA LYS A 60 7.53 2.87 11.18
C LYS A 60 8.24 3.18 12.49
N ALA A 61 9.29 4.00 12.41
CA ALA A 61 10.04 4.45 13.59
C ALA A 61 9.18 5.23 14.61
N ASP A 62 8.12 5.90 14.15
CA ASP A 62 7.13 6.60 14.98
C ASP A 62 6.04 5.66 15.55
N LYS A 63 6.21 4.35 15.39
CA LYS A 63 5.26 3.27 15.75
C LYS A 63 3.96 3.24 14.94
N SER A 64 3.81 4.08 13.93
CA SER A 64 2.70 3.97 12.98
C SER A 64 2.78 2.62 12.27
N LYS A 65 1.64 1.98 12.04
CA LYS A 65 1.57 0.68 11.35
C LYS A 65 1.33 0.91 9.87
N ALA A 66 2.07 0.19 9.03
CA ALA A 66 1.90 0.21 7.59
C ALA A 66 1.37 -1.13 7.11
N LYS A 67 0.49 -1.09 6.12
CA LYS A 67 -0.10 -2.27 5.49
C LYS A 67 -0.12 -2.09 3.99
N LEU A 68 0.50 -3.01 3.26
CA LEU A 68 0.41 -3.12 1.82
C LEU A 68 -0.46 -4.32 1.48
N THR A 69 -1.55 -4.09 0.76
CA THR A 69 -2.41 -5.13 0.21
C THR A 69 -2.25 -5.15 -1.30
N ILE A 70 -1.92 -6.32 -1.85
CA ILE A 70 -1.71 -6.56 -3.28
C ILE A 70 -2.85 -7.47 -3.75
N ALA A 71 -3.60 -7.01 -4.75
CA ALA A 71 -4.72 -7.78 -5.31
C ALA A 71 -4.24 -9.08 -5.94
N ASP A 72 -5.12 -10.09 -5.94
CA ASP A 72 -4.80 -11.44 -6.42
C ASP A 72 -4.39 -11.52 -7.89
N ASP A 73 -4.97 -10.66 -8.71
CA ASP A 73 -4.68 -10.50 -10.13
C ASP A 73 -3.58 -9.46 -10.41
N LEU A 74 -2.95 -8.94 -9.35
CA LEU A 74 -1.94 -7.88 -9.39
C LEU A 74 -2.41 -6.58 -10.07
N SER A 75 -3.73 -6.39 -10.19
CA SER A 75 -4.31 -5.21 -10.86
C SER A 75 -4.26 -3.94 -10.00
N GLN A 76 -4.09 -4.10 -8.69
CA GLN A 76 -4.18 -3.02 -7.72
C GLN A 76 -3.24 -3.26 -6.54
N THR A 77 -2.62 -2.18 -6.06
CA THR A 77 -2.00 -2.09 -4.75
C THR A 77 -2.75 -1.10 -3.87
N LYS A 78 -2.80 -1.38 -2.57
CA LYS A 78 -3.35 -0.49 -1.55
C LYS A 78 -2.35 -0.40 -0.41
N PHE A 79 -1.80 0.79 -0.21
CA PHE A 79 -0.88 1.10 0.88
C PHE A 79 -1.57 1.98 1.91
N GLU A 80 -1.66 1.50 3.14
CA GLU A 80 -2.35 2.14 4.25
C GLU A 80 -1.38 2.38 5.40
N ILE A 81 -1.44 3.58 5.97
CA ILE A 81 -0.74 3.94 7.21
C ILE A 81 -1.80 4.17 8.27
N PHE A 82 -1.61 3.52 9.42
CA PHE A 82 -2.44 3.63 10.60
C PHE A 82 -1.63 4.24 11.74
N LYS A 83 -2.34 4.83 12.70
CA LYS A 83 -1.75 5.16 14.01
C LYS A 83 -1.25 3.90 14.72
N GLU A 84 -0.56 4.06 15.85
CA GLU A 84 -0.04 2.96 16.68
C GLU A 84 -1.15 1.95 17.08
N ASP A 85 -2.41 2.41 17.20
CA ASP A 85 -3.57 1.57 17.48
C ASP A 85 -3.86 0.53 16.37
N GLY A 86 -3.31 0.69 15.17
CA GLY A 86 -3.54 -0.17 14.00
C GLY A 86 -4.95 -0.12 13.43
N LYS A 87 -5.77 0.87 13.81
CA LYS A 87 -7.17 1.00 13.42
C LYS A 87 -7.46 2.36 12.80
N THR A 88 -6.92 3.42 13.37
CA THR A 88 -7.14 4.78 12.90
C THR A 88 -6.27 5.04 11.69
N LEU A 89 -6.88 5.19 10.50
CA LEU A 89 -6.16 5.55 9.29
C LEU A 89 -5.56 6.96 9.40
N VAL A 90 -4.34 7.09 8.91
CA VAL A 90 -3.61 8.35 8.73
C VAL A 90 -3.56 8.69 7.25
N SER A 91 -3.24 7.70 6.41
CA SER A 91 -3.23 7.86 4.96
C SER A 91 -3.51 6.55 4.24
N LYS A 92 -4.05 6.65 3.03
CA LYS A 92 -4.31 5.52 2.14
C LYS A 92 -3.98 5.90 0.71
N LYS A 93 -3.20 5.07 0.02
CA LYS A 93 -2.90 5.20 -1.40
C LYS A 93 -3.32 3.94 -2.13
N VAL A 94 -4.19 4.08 -3.11
CA VAL A 94 -4.60 3.00 -4.02
C VAL A 94 -4.02 3.31 -5.38
N THR A 95 -3.30 2.34 -5.97
CA THR A 95 -2.75 2.46 -7.32
C THR A 95 -3.24 1.30 -8.17
N LEU A 96 -3.72 1.61 -9.37
CA LEU A 96 -4.23 0.65 -10.33
C LEU A 96 -3.20 0.36 -11.42
N LYS A 97 -3.38 -0.75 -12.14
CA LYS A 97 -2.51 -1.19 -13.24
C LYS A 97 -2.45 -0.20 -14.40
N ASP A 98 -3.50 0.59 -14.60
CA ASP A 98 -3.52 1.70 -15.58
C ASP A 98 -2.68 2.92 -15.13
N LYS A 99 -1.98 2.81 -14.00
CA LYS A 99 -1.15 3.84 -13.35
C LYS A 99 -1.93 4.99 -12.73
N SER A 100 -3.27 4.94 -12.75
CA SER A 100 -4.06 5.89 -11.98
C SER A 100 -3.94 5.60 -10.48
N SER A 101 -4.08 6.64 -9.67
CA SER A 101 -3.99 6.52 -8.23
C SER A 101 -4.97 7.43 -7.51
N THR A 102 -5.32 7.03 -6.30
CA THR A 102 -6.08 7.83 -5.34
C THR A 102 -5.33 7.84 -4.02
N GLU A 103 -5.00 9.04 -3.54
CA GLU A 103 -4.34 9.28 -2.26
C GLU A 103 -5.31 10.00 -1.34
N GLU A 104 -5.50 9.46 -0.14
CA GLU A 104 -6.43 9.95 0.88
C GLU A 104 -5.64 10.19 2.17
N LYS A 105 -5.84 11.35 2.80
CA LYS A 105 -5.35 11.65 4.15
C LYS A 105 -6.52 11.80 5.12
N PHE A 106 -6.29 11.41 6.35
CA PHE A 106 -7.30 11.40 7.40
C PHE A 106 -6.84 12.24 8.59
N ASN A 107 -7.79 12.95 9.20
CA ASN A 107 -7.54 13.71 10.41
C ASN A 107 -7.47 12.79 11.64
N ASP A 108 -7.24 13.39 12.82
CA ASP A 108 -7.08 12.64 14.07
C ASP A 108 -8.27 11.77 14.49
N LYS A 109 -9.46 12.07 13.96
CA LYS A 109 -10.71 11.33 14.20
C LYS A 109 -10.95 10.26 13.12
N GLY A 110 -9.99 10.00 12.23
CA GLY A 110 -10.10 9.06 11.12
C GLY A 110 -11.03 9.52 10.00
N LYS A 111 -11.34 10.82 9.91
CA LYS A 111 -12.19 11.37 8.83
C LYS A 111 -11.32 11.91 7.70
N LEU A 112 -11.76 11.68 6.45
CA LEU A 112 -11.08 12.16 5.26
C LEU A 112 -10.92 13.69 5.31
N SER A 113 -9.69 14.17 5.16
CA SER A 113 -9.35 15.60 5.15
C SER A 113 -8.84 16.08 3.80
N GLU A 114 -8.16 15.20 3.06
CA GLU A 114 -7.64 15.46 1.73
C GLU A 114 -7.80 14.22 0.85
N LYS A 115 -8.07 14.45 -0.43
CA LYS A 115 -8.10 13.42 -1.47
C LYS A 115 -7.47 13.95 -2.75
N VAL A 116 -6.51 13.22 -3.28
CA VAL A 116 -5.88 13.51 -4.58
C VAL A 116 -6.12 12.33 -5.51
N VAL A 117 -6.74 12.58 -6.66
CA VAL A 117 -6.91 11.58 -7.71
C VAL A 117 -5.98 11.94 -8.85
N THR A 118 -5.04 11.06 -9.17
CA THR A 118 -4.18 11.19 -10.36
C THR A 118 -4.70 10.21 -11.40
N ARG A 119 -5.14 10.72 -12.55
CA ARG A 119 -5.61 9.88 -13.66
C ARG A 119 -4.42 9.27 -14.41
N ALA A 120 -4.67 8.22 -15.18
CA ALA A 120 -3.66 7.56 -16.02
C ALA A 120 -2.95 8.52 -17.00
N ASN A 121 -3.64 9.58 -17.44
CA ASN A 121 -3.08 10.62 -18.30
C ASN A 121 -2.26 11.70 -17.55
N GLY A 122 -2.06 11.54 -16.24
CA GLY A 122 -1.31 12.47 -15.39
C GLY A 122 -2.12 13.65 -14.83
N THR A 123 -3.32 13.92 -15.33
CA THR A 123 -4.17 15.00 -14.79
C THR A 123 -4.60 14.70 -13.36
N ARG A 124 -4.77 15.75 -12.55
CA ARG A 124 -5.06 15.62 -11.12
C ARG A 124 -6.35 16.33 -10.72
N LEU A 125 -7.05 15.70 -9.79
CA LEU A 125 -8.11 16.34 -9.01
C LEU A 125 -7.67 16.38 -7.56
N GLU A 126 -7.53 17.58 -7.02
CA GLU A 126 -7.13 17.81 -5.64
C GLU A 126 -8.33 18.33 -4.85
N TYR A 127 -8.72 17.57 -3.82
CA TYR A 127 -9.75 17.92 -2.87
C TYR A 127 -9.09 18.15 -1.51
N THR A 128 -9.09 19.39 -1.04
CA THR A 128 -8.50 19.80 0.23
C THR A 128 -9.54 20.39 1.15
N GLU A 129 -9.24 20.43 2.45
CA GLU A 129 -10.12 21.01 3.47
C GLU A 129 -11.52 20.40 3.36
N ILE A 130 -11.63 19.06 3.35
CA ILE A 130 -12.91 18.37 3.29
C ILE A 130 -13.53 18.39 4.71
N PRO A 131 -14.50 19.27 5.03
CA PRO A 131 -15.27 19.22 6.26
C PRO A 131 -16.03 17.91 6.42
N THR A 132 -16.52 17.69 7.64
CA THR A 132 -17.21 16.45 8.03
C THR A 132 -18.56 16.22 7.36
N ASP A 133 -19.10 17.24 6.66
CA ASP A 133 -20.33 17.15 5.87
C ASP A 133 -20.08 16.71 4.42
N GLY A 134 -18.82 16.50 4.01
CA GLY A 134 -18.45 16.05 2.68
C GLY A 134 -18.39 17.17 1.63
N SER A 135 -18.63 18.44 2.01
CA SER A 135 -18.26 19.58 1.16
C SER A 135 -16.74 19.71 1.10
N GLY A 136 -16.19 20.45 0.13
CA GLY A 136 -14.73 20.60 -0.01
C GLY A 136 -14.34 21.50 -1.17
N LYS A 137 -13.12 22.03 -1.14
CA LYS A 137 -12.56 22.81 -2.26
C LYS A 137 -11.98 21.84 -3.29
N ALA A 138 -12.30 22.04 -4.56
CA ALA A 138 -11.78 21.24 -5.66
C ALA A 138 -10.92 22.11 -6.59
N LYS A 139 -9.75 21.60 -6.97
CA LYS A 139 -8.90 22.19 -8.00
C LYS A 139 -8.54 21.12 -9.04
N GLY A 140 -8.74 21.46 -10.32
CA GLY A 140 -8.26 20.64 -11.45
C GLY A 140 -6.89 21.12 -11.90
N VAL A 141 -5.97 20.19 -12.15
CA VAL A 141 -4.62 20.44 -12.67
C VAL A 141 -4.34 19.54 -13.86
#